data_AF-A0A432XJZ2-F1
#
_entry.id   AF-A0A432XJZ2-F1
#
_cell.length_a   1.000
_cell.length_b   1.000
_cell.length_c   1.000
_cell.angle_alpha   90.00
_cell.angle_beta   90.00
_cell.angle_gamma   90.00
#
_symmetry.space_group_name_H-M   'P 1'
#
loop_
_entity.id
_entity.type
_entity.pdbx_description
1 polymer ?
#
loop_
_entity_poly.entity_id
_entity_poly.type
_entity_poly.pdbx_seq_one_letter_code
_entity_poly.pdbx_strand_id
1 'polypeptide(L)'
;MKFLHLTIVLTISLIASACASTGVISLGENLYYIGKKDGSPGLGISLENKAEVYKEANAFCESKGLKLEIVEETVVAAAPARLGSTEIEFKCI
;
A
#
# COMPACT_ATOMS: atom_id res chain seq x y z
N MET A 1 -27.15 -25.25 -11.65
CA MET A 1 -25.79 -25.10 -12.23
C MET A 1 -25.48 -23.67 -12.70
N LYS A 2 -26.42 -22.92 -13.31
CA LYS A 2 -26.21 -21.50 -13.70
C LYS A 2 -25.84 -20.56 -12.53
N PHE A 3 -26.45 -20.72 -11.36
CA PHE A 3 -26.14 -19.91 -10.17
C PHE A 3 -24.72 -20.13 -9.64
N LEU A 4 -24.18 -21.36 -9.70
CA LEU A 4 -22.83 -21.67 -9.23
C LEU A 4 -21.74 -20.99 -10.08
N HIS A 5 -21.95 -20.91 -11.40
CA HIS A 5 -21.04 -20.19 -12.30
C HIS A 5 -21.09 -18.67 -12.08
N LEU A 6 -22.25 -18.11 -11.75
CA LEU A 6 -22.40 -16.69 -11.44
C LEU A 6 -21.67 -16.32 -10.14
N THR A 7 -21.74 -17.17 -9.11
CA THR A 7 -20.99 -16.94 -7.86
C THR A 7 -19.48 -17.04 -8.06
N ILE A 8 -19.01 -18.00 -8.87
CA ILE A 8 -17.57 -18.18 -9.14
C ILE A 8 -16.98 -16.97 -9.89
N VAL A 9 -17.71 -16.43 -10.89
CA VAL A 9 -17.25 -15.25 -11.65
C VAL A 9 -17.20 -14.01 -10.75
N LEU A 10 -18.15 -13.85 -9.83
CA LEU A 10 -18.17 -12.74 -8.88
C LEU A 10 -17.00 -12.79 -7.88
N THR A 11 -16.66 -13.99 -7.38
CA THR A 11 -15.53 -14.16 -6.45
C THR A 11 -14.18 -13.91 -7.13
N ILE A 12 -14.00 -14.29 -8.40
CA ILE A 12 -12.75 -14.06 -9.14
C ILE A 12 -12.51 -12.57 -9.41
N SER A 13 -13.57 -11.80 -9.67
CA SER A 13 -13.44 -10.35 -9.91
C SER A 13 -12.97 -9.56 -8.68
N LEU A 14 -13.15 -10.08 -7.46
CA LEU A 14 -12.80 -9.39 -6.21
C LEU A 14 -11.30 -9.46 -5.88
N ILE A 15 -10.57 -10.42 -6.45
CA ILE A 15 -9.16 -10.67 -6.08
C ILE A 15 -8.20 -9.84 -6.95
N ALA A 16 -8.68 -9.29 -8.08
CA ALA A 16 -7.87 -8.56 -9.05
C ALA A 16 -7.52 -7.12 -8.65
N SER A 17 -8.08 -6.57 -7.57
CA SER A 17 -7.87 -5.16 -7.16
C SER A 17 -6.71 -4.93 -6.18
N ALA A 18 -5.97 -5.97 -5.79
CA ALA A 18 -4.95 -5.85 -4.73
C ALA A 18 -3.56 -5.36 -5.19
N CYS A 19 -3.34 -5.08 -6.49
CA CYS A 19 -2.00 -4.83 -7.05
C CYS A 19 -1.51 -3.37 -6.92
N ALA A 20 -2.08 -2.56 -6.02
CA ALA A 20 -1.71 -1.15 -5.85
C ALA A 20 -0.75 -0.90 -4.67
N SER A 21 -0.61 -1.87 -3.75
CA SER A 21 0.29 -1.83 -2.59
C SER A 21 1.32 -2.94 -2.70
N THR A 22 2.55 -2.67 -2.24
CA THR A 22 3.55 -3.74 -2.05
C THR A 22 3.20 -4.65 -0.87
N GLY A 23 2.30 -4.20 0.02
CA GLY A 23 2.24 -4.71 1.39
C GLY A 23 3.50 -4.35 2.18
N VAL A 24 3.51 -4.66 3.48
CA VAL A 24 4.72 -4.49 4.31
C VAL A 24 5.70 -5.61 3.98
N ILE A 25 6.91 -5.24 3.57
CA ILE A 25 8.05 -6.15 3.37
C ILE A 25 9.13 -5.86 4.42
N SER A 26 9.86 -6.89 4.85
CA SER A 26 10.99 -6.70 5.77
C SER A 26 12.28 -6.49 5.01
N LEU A 27 13.07 -5.51 5.44
CA LEU A 27 14.43 -5.23 4.95
C LEU A 27 15.51 -5.80 5.88
N GLY A 28 15.12 -6.45 7.00
CA GLY A 28 16.02 -6.95 8.05
C GLY A 28 16.16 -5.99 9.23
N GLU A 29 16.66 -6.47 10.37
CA GLU A 29 16.99 -5.62 11.55
C GLU A 29 15.85 -4.69 12.03
N ASN A 30 14.61 -5.18 12.10
CA ASN A 30 13.40 -4.40 12.41
C ASN A 30 13.12 -3.23 11.43
N LEU A 31 13.78 -3.19 10.28
CA LEU A 31 13.49 -2.28 9.18
C LEU A 31 12.49 -2.93 8.23
N TYR A 32 11.51 -2.14 7.81
CA TYR A 32 10.41 -2.54 6.95
C TYR A 32 10.18 -1.48 5.89
N TYR A 33 9.57 -1.90 4.79
CA TYR A 33 9.22 -1.04 3.68
C TYR A 33 7.77 -1.25 3.27
N ILE A 34 7.10 -0.18 2.85
CA ILE A 34 5.80 -0.23 2.21
C ILE A 34 5.69 0.89 1.18
N GLY A 35 5.16 0.55 0.00
CA GLY A 35 4.89 1.50 -1.07
C GLY A 35 3.48 1.35 -1.63
N LYS A 36 2.87 2.49 -1.96
CA LYS A 36 1.60 2.57 -2.70
C LYS A 36 1.74 3.46 -3.91
N LYS A 37 1.12 3.03 -5.01
CA LYS A 37 1.08 3.74 -6.30
C LYS A 37 -0.32 4.25 -6.58
N ASP A 38 -0.43 5.38 -7.26
CA ASP A 38 -1.72 5.94 -7.67
C ASP A 38 -2.47 4.97 -8.58
N GLY A 39 -3.74 4.71 -8.26
CA GLY A 39 -4.60 3.84 -9.05
C GLY A 39 -5.07 4.48 -10.37
N SER A 40 -4.91 5.79 -10.52
CA SER A 40 -5.30 6.56 -11.71
C SER A 40 -4.34 7.71 -12.01
N PRO A 41 -4.22 8.15 -13.27
CA PRO A 41 -3.44 9.33 -13.63
C PRO A 41 -4.00 10.60 -12.99
N GLY A 42 -3.11 11.49 -12.58
CA GLY A 42 -3.45 12.76 -11.96
C GLY A 42 -2.28 13.74 -11.96
N LEU A 43 -2.45 14.86 -11.25
CA LEU A 43 -1.40 15.84 -11.01
C LEU A 43 -1.17 15.98 -9.50
N GLY A 44 0.09 15.99 -9.08
CA GLY A 44 0.46 16.21 -7.69
C GLY A 44 0.55 14.93 -6.86
N ILE A 45 0.41 15.05 -5.55
CA ILE A 45 0.61 13.95 -4.58
C ILE A 45 -0.74 13.39 -4.18
N SER A 46 -0.89 12.07 -4.25
CA SER A 46 -2.05 11.39 -3.66
C SER A 46 -1.94 11.37 -2.14
N LEU A 47 -2.69 12.26 -1.48
CA LEU A 47 -2.75 12.31 -0.01
C LEU A 47 -3.40 11.05 0.58
N GLU A 48 -4.26 10.39 -0.18
CA GLU A 48 -4.87 9.11 0.18
C GLU A 48 -3.79 8.02 0.27
N ASN A 49 -3.01 7.81 -0.80
CA ASN A 49 -1.93 6.82 -0.79
C ASN A 49 -0.88 7.11 0.28
N LYS A 50 -0.56 8.40 0.48
CA LYS A 50 0.29 8.82 1.59
C LYS A 50 -0.31 8.37 2.92
N ALA A 51 -1.53 8.77 3.26
CA ALA A 51 -2.16 8.37 4.53
C ALA A 51 -2.24 6.84 4.70
N GLU A 52 -2.51 6.11 3.62
CA GLU A 52 -2.63 4.66 3.66
C GLU A 52 -1.33 3.92 3.98
N VAL A 53 -0.17 4.36 3.45
CA VAL A 53 1.11 3.73 3.81
C VAL A 53 1.43 3.90 5.29
N TYR A 54 1.15 5.07 5.87
CA TYR A 54 1.31 5.30 7.31
C TYR A 54 0.34 4.43 8.13
N LYS A 55 -0.91 4.31 7.69
CA LYS A 55 -1.92 3.48 8.36
C LYS A 55 -1.54 2.00 8.37
N GLU A 56 -1.11 1.46 7.22
CA GLU A 56 -0.68 0.06 7.11
C GLU A 56 0.60 -0.20 7.92
N ALA A 57 1.59 0.70 7.87
CA ALA A 57 2.80 0.59 8.67
C ALA A 57 2.50 0.63 10.18
N ASN A 58 1.63 1.55 10.62
CA ASN A 58 1.24 1.66 12.01
C ASN A 58 0.49 0.40 12.48
N ALA A 59 -0.49 -0.08 11.70
CA ALA A 59 -1.21 -1.31 12.02
C ALA A 59 -0.26 -2.53 12.12
N PHE A 60 0.76 -2.58 11.27
CA PHE A 60 1.78 -3.62 11.34
C PHE A 60 2.62 -3.55 12.63
N CYS A 61 3.07 -2.36 13.05
CA CYS A 61 3.79 -2.23 14.32
C CYS A 61 2.90 -2.47 15.54
N GLU A 62 1.65 -1.98 15.52
CA GLU A 62 0.67 -2.23 16.58
C GLU A 62 0.37 -3.73 16.75
N SER A 63 0.34 -4.49 15.65
CA SER A 63 0.17 -5.95 15.69
C SER A 63 1.32 -6.66 16.44
N LYS A 64 2.47 -6.00 16.60
CA LYS A 64 3.64 -6.46 17.36
C LYS A 64 3.71 -5.85 18.76
N GLY A 65 2.77 -4.99 19.14
CA GLY A 65 2.81 -4.23 20.40
C GLY A 65 3.88 -3.14 20.44
N LEU A 66 4.33 -2.69 19.27
CA LEU A 66 5.40 -1.70 19.10
C LEU A 66 4.85 -0.42 18.45
N LYS A 67 5.63 0.66 18.48
CA LYS A 67 5.30 1.94 17.85
C LYS A 67 5.99 2.09 16.50
N LEU A 68 5.31 2.80 15.60
CA LEU A 68 5.86 3.17 14.29
C LEU A 68 6.91 4.28 14.44
N GLU A 69 8.10 4.06 13.90
CA GLU A 69 9.11 5.09 13.66
C GLU A 69 9.41 5.15 12.15
N ILE A 70 9.26 6.32 11.55
CA ILE A 70 9.59 6.52 10.12
C ILE A 70 11.07 6.77 9.99
N VAL A 71 11.72 6.00 9.11
CA VAL A 71 13.14 6.14 8.78
C VAL A 71 13.30 7.02 7.55
N GLU A 72 12.55 6.73 6.50
CA GLU A 72 12.60 7.46 5.23
C GLU A 72 11.20 7.55 4.61
N GLU A 73 10.92 8.67 3.96
CA GLU A 73 9.73 8.85 3.13
C GLU A 73 10.15 9.35 1.74
N THR A 74 9.75 8.61 0.71
CA THR A 74 9.88 9.01 -0.69
C THR A 74 8.49 9.25 -1.29
N VAL A 75 8.29 10.45 -1.84
CA VAL A 75 7.04 10.83 -2.51
C VAL A 75 7.32 11.21 -3.95
N VAL A 76 6.68 10.51 -4.88
CA VAL A 76 6.71 10.85 -6.31
C VAL A 76 5.36 11.44 -6.68
N ALA A 77 5.35 12.71 -7.09
CA ALA A 77 4.14 13.34 -7.61
C ALA A 77 3.75 12.75 -8.98
N ALA A 78 2.45 12.53 -9.17
CA ALA A 78 1.85 12.24 -10.45
C ALA A 78 2.06 13.41 -11.42
N ALA A 79 2.33 13.06 -12.68
CA ALA A 79 2.58 13.97 -13.77
C ALA A 79 2.03 13.37 -15.08
N PRO A 80 1.92 14.13 -16.17
CA PRO A 80 1.58 13.55 -17.46
C PRO A 80 2.46 12.33 -17.78
N ALA A 81 1.82 11.20 -18.09
CA ALA A 81 2.44 9.90 -18.33
C ALA A 81 3.22 9.27 -17.15
N ARG A 82 3.07 9.76 -15.91
CA ARG A 82 3.65 9.16 -14.71
C ARG A 82 2.66 9.15 -13.54
N LEU A 83 2.37 7.96 -13.02
CA LEU A 83 1.59 7.80 -11.79
C LEU A 83 2.44 8.17 -10.57
N GLY A 84 1.83 8.83 -9.60
CA GLY A 84 2.47 9.10 -8.32
C GLY A 84 2.65 7.84 -7.48
N SER A 85 3.50 7.95 -6.47
CA SER A 85 3.67 6.94 -5.42
C SER A 85 4.07 7.59 -4.11
N THR A 86 3.81 6.89 -3.02
CA THR A 86 4.38 7.17 -1.71
C THR A 86 4.95 5.88 -1.14
N GLU A 87 6.17 5.97 -0.65
CA GLU A 87 6.97 4.84 -0.17
C GLU A 87 7.60 5.27 1.16
N ILE A 88 7.52 4.41 2.17
CA ILE A 88 8.19 4.64 3.45
C ILE A 88 9.03 3.43 3.85
N GLU A 89 10.19 3.74 4.42
CA GLU A 89 10.94 2.82 5.26
C GLU A 89 10.65 3.16 6.72
N PHE A 90 10.43 2.13 7.53
CA PHE A 90 10.04 2.33 8.92
C PHE A 90 10.56 1.22 9.82
N LYS A 91 10.65 1.52 11.11
CA LYS A 91 10.93 0.56 12.18
C LYS A 91 9.74 0.44 13.11
N CYS A 92 9.66 -0.73 13.75
CA CYS A 92 8.79 -0.93 14.89
C CYS A 92 9.66 -0.97 16.15
N ILE A 93 9.43 -0.03 17.08
CA ILE A 93 10.23 0.17 18.29
C ILE A 93 9.40 0.19 19.57
#